data_AF-A0A9X4EDS9-F1
#
_entry.id   AF-A0A9X4EDS9-F1
#
_cell.length_a   1.000
_cell.length_b   1.000
_cell.length_c   1.000
_cell.angle_alpha   90.00
_cell.angle_beta   90.00
_cell.angle_gamma   90.00
#
_symmetry.space_group_name_H-M   'P 1'
#
loop_
_entity.id
_entity.type
_entity.pdbx_description
1 polymer ?
#
loop_
_entity_poly.entity_id
_entity_poly.type
_entity_poly.pdbx_seq_one_letter_code
_entity_poly.pdbx_strand_id
1 'polypeptide(L)'
;MPFERLKARPRPEAIGRNLRVEDESRRGKPPAPTDLIFPGSCRDLLNTILDDEGLKHDRDGNIRTAYSLRHTYICFRLMDGADIYQIAKNCRTSVEMIEKHYAAHLKNTLNAAAINVRRSRPRRTAKAPADTQDAAPN
;
A
#
# COMPACT_ATOMS: atom_id res chain seq x y z
N MET A 1 -2.13 8.53 16.68
CA MET A 1 -0.72 8.67 17.10
C MET A 1 0.12 8.96 15.87
N PRO A 2 0.75 10.13 15.72
CA PRO A 2 1.72 10.36 14.65
C PRO A 2 2.95 9.50 14.93
N PHE A 3 3.45 8.78 13.92
CA PHE A 3 4.68 8.00 14.05
C PHE A 3 5.86 8.99 14.12
N GLU A 4 6.38 9.21 15.31
CA GLU A 4 7.66 9.89 15.45
C GLU A 4 8.72 8.93 14.93
N ARG A 5 9.40 9.27 13.81
CA ARG A 5 10.62 8.54 13.45
C ARG A 5 11.48 8.56 14.70
N LEU A 6 11.88 7.40 15.24
CA LEU A 6 12.90 7.35 16.29
C LEU A 6 14.23 7.85 15.68
N LYS A 7 14.35 9.17 15.51
CA LYS A 7 15.57 9.86 15.07
C LYS A 7 16.71 9.59 16.05
N ALA A 8 16.38 9.22 17.27
CA ALA A 8 17.31 8.93 18.36
C ALA A 8 17.56 7.44 18.62
N ARG A 9 16.94 6.49 17.87
CA ARG A 9 17.27 5.07 18.08
C ARG A 9 18.67 4.80 17.53
N PRO A 10 19.63 4.37 18.37
CA PRO A 10 20.92 3.93 17.87
C PRO A 10 20.70 2.76 16.93
N ARG A 11 21.48 2.70 15.85
CA ARG A 11 21.36 1.64 14.84
C ARG A 11 21.38 0.27 15.55
N PRO A 12 20.37 -0.60 15.35
CA PRO A 12 20.39 -1.93 15.92
C PRO A 12 21.60 -2.70 15.40
N GLU A 13 22.11 -3.64 16.20
CA GLU A 13 23.11 -4.59 15.74
C GLU A 13 22.62 -5.25 14.45
N ALA A 14 23.51 -5.41 13.50
CA ALA A 14 23.12 -5.75 12.14
C ALA A 14 22.38 -7.09 12.10
N ILE A 15 21.13 -7.05 11.66
CA ILE A 15 20.29 -8.24 11.46
C ILE A 15 20.39 -8.64 10.00
N GLY A 16 21.24 -9.62 9.69
CA GLY A 16 21.31 -10.22 8.37
C GLY A 16 22.70 -10.68 7.94
N ARG A 17 22.75 -11.67 7.05
CA ARG A 17 23.98 -12.30 6.53
C ARG A 17 24.83 -11.40 5.62
N ASN A 18 24.29 -10.27 5.16
CA ASN A 18 24.95 -9.34 4.24
C ASN A 18 25.43 -8.08 4.97
N LEU A 19 26.28 -8.26 5.99
CA LEU A 19 26.93 -7.14 6.66
C LEU A 19 27.94 -6.51 5.69
N ARG A 20 27.71 -5.26 5.27
CA ARG A 20 28.80 -4.47 4.68
C ARG A 20 29.75 -4.14 5.81
N VAL A 21 31.03 -4.46 5.65
CA VAL A 21 32.10 -4.19 6.63
C VAL A 21 32.11 -2.73 7.13
N GLU A 22 31.61 -1.80 6.30
CA GLU A 22 31.42 -0.38 6.65
C GLU A 22 30.42 -0.12 7.79
N ASP A 23 29.46 -1.01 8.06
CA ASP A 23 28.42 -0.79 9.07
C ASP A 23 28.92 -0.89 10.51
N GLU A 24 29.98 -1.68 10.75
CA GLU A 24 30.63 -1.80 12.07
C GLU A 24 31.16 -0.44 12.56
N SER A 25 31.72 0.38 11.66
CA SER A 25 32.28 1.71 11.98
C SER A 25 31.22 2.76 12.36
N ARG A 26 29.96 2.48 12.03
CA ARG A 26 28.80 3.36 12.24
C ARG A 26 27.92 2.90 13.41
N ARG A 27 28.33 1.85 14.14
CA ARG A 27 27.64 1.32 15.31
C ARG A 27 27.46 2.40 16.39
N GLY A 28 26.27 2.47 16.99
CA GLY A 28 25.95 3.39 18.10
C GLY A 28 25.81 4.87 17.72
N LYS A 29 26.07 5.26 16.46
CA LYS A 29 25.87 6.63 15.99
C LYS A 29 24.39 6.86 15.63
N PRO A 30 23.86 8.08 15.83
CA PRO A 30 22.52 8.42 15.35
C PRO A 30 22.47 8.35 13.82
N PRO A 31 21.34 7.93 13.23
CA PRO A 31 21.22 7.79 11.77
C PRO A 31 21.33 9.15 11.06
N ALA A 32 22.12 9.20 10.00
CA ALA A 32 22.24 10.39 9.16
C ALA A 32 20.99 10.55 8.25
N PRO A 33 20.67 11.77 7.76
CA PRO A 33 19.53 11.97 6.86
C PRO A 33 19.62 11.18 5.54
N THR A 34 20.83 10.85 5.11
CA THR A 34 21.14 10.07 3.91
C THR A 34 21.18 8.56 4.15
N ASP A 35 21.03 8.11 5.40
CA ASP A 35 21.02 6.69 5.72
C ASP A 35 19.78 6.01 5.15
N LEU A 36 19.94 4.75 4.77
CA LEU A 36 18.83 3.92 4.36
C LEU A 36 17.82 3.80 5.49
N ILE A 37 16.52 3.90 5.14
CA ILE A 37 15.43 3.71 6.10
C ILE A 37 15.48 2.30 6.69
N PHE A 38 15.86 1.31 5.89
CA PHE A 38 16.08 -0.07 6.31
C PHE A 38 17.57 -0.41 6.20
N PRO A 39 18.22 -0.84 7.30
CA PRO A 39 19.67 -1.11 7.29
C PRO A 39 20.04 -2.35 6.48
N GLY A 40 19.09 -3.24 6.21
CA GLY A 40 19.30 -4.44 5.40
C GLY A 40 18.18 -4.68 4.38
N SER A 41 18.25 -5.82 3.71
CA SER A 41 17.21 -6.26 2.77
C SER A 41 15.89 -6.48 3.51
N CYS A 42 14.83 -5.74 3.13
CA CYS A 42 13.50 -5.89 3.74
C CYS A 42 12.99 -7.34 3.69
N ARG A 43 13.40 -8.12 2.69
CA ARG A 43 13.07 -9.55 2.58
C ARG A 43 13.66 -10.34 3.73
N ASP A 44 14.92 -10.10 4.05
CA ASP A 44 15.62 -10.85 5.08
C ASP A 44 15.14 -10.44 6.47
N LEU A 45 14.99 -9.13 6.71
CA LEU A 45 14.42 -8.63 7.97
C LEU A 45 13.02 -9.19 8.21
N LEU A 46 12.14 -9.19 7.20
CA LEU A 46 10.80 -9.75 7.34
C LEU A 46 10.85 -11.26 7.56
N ASN A 47 11.75 -11.98 6.87
CA ASN A 47 11.88 -13.42 7.06
C ASN A 47 12.30 -13.77 8.50
N THR A 48 13.25 -13.04 9.07
CA THR A 48 13.68 -13.21 10.47
C THR A 48 12.51 -13.01 11.41
N ILE A 49 11.74 -11.92 11.27
CA ILE A 49 10.56 -11.66 12.10
C ILE A 49 9.52 -12.77 11.95
N LEU A 50 9.27 -13.25 10.72
CA LEU A 50 8.31 -14.33 10.48
C LEU A 50 8.77 -15.66 11.08
N ASP A 51 10.08 -15.91 11.12
CA ASP A 51 10.66 -17.11 11.72
C ASP A 51 10.58 -17.02 13.26
N ASP A 52 10.92 -15.86 13.84
CA ASP A 52 10.86 -15.60 15.30
C ASP A 52 9.44 -15.69 15.86
N GLU A 53 8.44 -15.19 15.13
CA GLU A 53 7.02 -15.23 15.53
C GLU A 53 6.31 -16.55 15.14
N GLY A 54 7.01 -17.50 14.51
CA GLY A 54 6.41 -18.76 14.05
C GLY A 54 5.35 -18.60 12.96
N LEU A 55 5.36 -17.47 12.23
CA LEU A 55 4.39 -17.13 11.18
C LEU A 55 4.89 -17.41 9.76
N LYS A 56 6.06 -18.05 9.61
CA LYS A 56 6.65 -18.33 8.30
C LYS A 56 5.79 -19.23 7.41
N HIS A 57 5.03 -20.14 7.99
CA HIS A 57 4.15 -21.04 7.23
C HIS A 57 2.69 -20.69 7.50
N ASP A 58 1.88 -20.76 6.44
CA ASP A 58 0.43 -20.68 6.54
C ASP A 58 -0.20 -22.01 6.95
N ARG A 59 -1.52 -22.00 7.20
CA ARG A 59 -2.31 -23.20 7.54
C ARG A 59 -2.20 -24.29 6.48
N ASP A 60 -2.07 -23.89 5.22
CA ASP A 60 -1.90 -24.80 4.08
C ASP A 60 -0.43 -25.20 3.83
N GLY A 61 0.49 -24.84 4.73
CA GLY A 61 1.92 -25.12 4.59
C GLY A 61 2.67 -24.18 3.62
N ASN A 62 1.99 -23.17 3.06
CA ASN A 62 2.60 -22.22 2.14
C ASN A 62 3.54 -21.24 2.86
N ILE A 63 4.70 -20.93 2.26
CA ILE A 63 5.68 -20.00 2.83
C ILE A 63 5.18 -18.55 2.69
N ARG A 64 5.05 -17.85 3.82
CA ARG A 64 4.75 -16.42 3.86
C ARG A 64 6.00 -15.61 3.54
N THR A 65 5.85 -14.65 2.63
CA THR A 65 6.90 -13.70 2.24
C THR A 65 6.31 -12.29 2.12
N ALA A 66 7.14 -11.30 1.81
CA ALA A 66 6.65 -9.95 1.49
C ALA A 66 5.62 -9.93 0.34
N TYR A 67 5.66 -10.93 -0.55
CA TYR A 67 4.67 -11.06 -1.62
C TYR A 67 3.28 -11.41 -1.08
N SER A 68 3.20 -12.21 -0.01
CA SER A 68 1.95 -12.55 0.68
C SER A 68 1.26 -11.30 1.25
N LEU A 69 2.04 -10.34 1.75
CA LEU A 69 1.53 -9.05 2.21
C LEU A 69 0.94 -8.23 1.07
N ARG A 70 1.64 -8.16 -0.08
CA ARG A 70 1.12 -7.51 -1.29
C ARG A 70 -0.19 -8.15 -1.75
N HIS A 71 -0.29 -9.47 -1.65
CA HIS A 71 -1.49 -10.19 -2.04
C HIS A 71 -2.68 -9.84 -1.14
N THR A 72 -2.46 -9.86 0.16
CA THR A 72 -3.47 -9.49 1.16
C THR A 72 -3.96 -8.05 0.95
N TYR A 73 -3.04 -7.11 0.69
CA TYR A 73 -3.38 -5.72 0.40
C TYR A 73 -4.28 -5.55 -0.83
N ILE A 74 -3.92 -6.18 -1.96
CA ILE A 74 -4.70 -6.05 -3.20
C ILE A 74 -6.10 -6.66 -3.00
N CYS A 75 -6.19 -7.85 -2.38
CA CYS A 75 -7.47 -8.49 -2.08
C CYS A 75 -8.36 -7.62 -1.19
N PHE A 76 -7.84 -7.07 -0.09
CA PHE A 76 -8.62 -6.19 0.79
C PHE A 76 -9.06 -4.92 0.10
N ARG A 77 -8.20 -4.30 -0.72
CA ARG A 77 -8.58 -3.11 -1.48
C ARG A 77 -9.70 -3.39 -2.48
N LEU A 78 -9.71 -4.55 -3.12
CA LEU A 78 -10.77 -4.97 -4.03
C LEU A 78 -12.07 -5.28 -3.27
N MET A 79 -12.00 -5.94 -2.11
CA MET A 79 -13.15 -6.19 -1.22
C MET A 79 -13.81 -4.88 -0.75
N ASP A 80 -13.01 -3.88 -0.39
CA ASP A 80 -13.47 -2.54 -0.02
C ASP A 80 -14.08 -1.75 -1.20
N GLY A 81 -14.08 -2.30 -2.41
CA GLY A 81 -14.60 -1.64 -3.61
C GLY A 81 -13.73 -0.49 -4.11
N ALA A 82 -12.41 -0.51 -3.91
CA ALA A 82 -11.54 0.45 -4.60
C ALA A 82 -11.55 0.22 -6.10
N ASP A 83 -11.43 1.33 -6.83
CA ASP A 83 -11.19 1.31 -8.27
C ASP A 83 -9.88 0.56 -8.61
N ILE A 84 -10.01 -0.46 -9.45
CA ILE A 84 -8.93 -1.36 -9.85
C ILE A 84 -7.78 -0.62 -10.52
N TYR A 85 -8.05 0.47 -11.26
CA TYR A 85 -7.03 1.29 -11.91
C TYR A 85 -6.14 2.01 -10.89
N GLN A 86 -6.70 2.45 -9.76
CA GLN A 86 -5.93 3.09 -8.69
C GLN A 86 -5.01 2.08 -8.01
N ILE A 87 -5.51 0.86 -7.78
CA ILE A 87 -4.70 -0.23 -7.21
C ILE A 87 -3.56 -0.60 -8.17
N ALA A 88 -3.85 -0.74 -9.46
CA ALA A 88 -2.86 -1.02 -10.51
C ALA A 88 -1.74 0.02 -10.52
N LYS A 89 -2.09 1.31 -10.45
CA LYS A 89 -1.13 2.43 -10.39
C LYS A 89 -0.27 2.39 -9.12
N ASN A 90 -0.87 2.15 -7.96
CA ASN A 90 -0.16 2.10 -6.68
C ASN A 90 0.81 0.90 -6.61
N CYS A 91 0.37 -0.26 -7.09
CA CYS A 91 1.15 -1.48 -7.06
C CYS A 91 2.13 -1.61 -8.25
N ARG A 92 2.06 -0.73 -9.25
CA ARG A 92 2.84 -0.79 -10.50
C ARG A 92 2.67 -2.14 -11.21
N THR A 93 1.42 -2.52 -11.46
CA THR A 93 1.08 -3.76 -12.19
C THR A 93 -0.07 -3.48 -13.15
N SER A 94 -0.32 -4.39 -14.10
CA SER A 94 -1.45 -4.23 -15.02
C SER A 94 -2.76 -4.63 -14.35
N VAL A 95 -3.86 -4.04 -14.83
CA VAL A 95 -5.21 -4.42 -14.41
C VAL A 95 -5.47 -5.90 -14.71
N GLU A 96 -5.03 -6.37 -15.87
CA GLU A 96 -5.11 -7.79 -16.28
C GLU A 96 -4.46 -8.72 -15.25
N MET A 97 -3.27 -8.38 -14.75
CA MET A 97 -2.60 -9.18 -13.71
C MET A 97 -3.38 -9.15 -12.40
N ILE A 98 -4.06 -8.05 -12.08
CA ILE A 98 -4.90 -7.97 -10.88
C ILE A 98 -6.14 -8.87 -11.03
N GLU A 99 -6.79 -8.83 -12.18
CA GLU A 99 -7.98 -9.65 -12.45
C GLU A 99 -7.67 -11.13 -12.43
N LYS A 100 -6.57 -11.53 -13.08
CA LYS A 100 -6.16 -12.94 -13.18
C LYS A 100 -5.75 -13.54 -11.83
N HIS A 101 -4.95 -12.83 -11.05
CA HIS A 101 -4.33 -13.38 -9.84
C HIS A 101 -5.11 -13.09 -8.55
N TYR A 102 -5.99 -12.09 -8.53
CA TYR A 102 -6.69 -11.67 -7.30
C TYR A 102 -8.20 -11.71 -7.43
N ALA A 103 -8.77 -11.27 -8.57
CA ALA A 103 -10.22 -11.27 -8.74
C ALA A 103 -10.80 -12.68 -8.93
N ALA A 104 -10.01 -13.62 -9.45
CA ALA A 104 -10.42 -15.03 -9.56
C ALA A 104 -10.80 -15.65 -8.22
N HIS A 105 -10.04 -15.35 -7.15
CA HIS A 105 -10.33 -15.83 -5.80
C HIS A 105 -11.48 -15.09 -5.13
N LEU A 106 -11.74 -13.84 -5.55
CA LEU A 106 -12.76 -13.00 -4.94
C LEU A 106 -14.19 -13.33 -5.41
N LYS A 107 -14.35 -13.89 -6.62
CA LYS A 107 -15.64 -14.32 -7.20
C LYS A 107 -16.42 -15.30 -6.31
N ASN A 108 -15.75 -16.11 -5.49
CA ASN A 108 -16.42 -17.01 -4.55
C ASN A 108 -16.99 -16.31 -3.31
N THR A 109 -16.61 -15.05 -3.06
CA THR A 109 -16.99 -14.30 -1.84
C THR A 109 -17.82 -13.05 -2.12
N LEU A 110 -17.72 -12.39 -3.29
CA LEU A 110 -18.44 -11.14 -3.57
C LEU A 110 -18.86 -10.99 -5.04
N ASN A 111 -20.10 -10.49 -5.24
CA ASN A 111 -20.72 -10.20 -6.53
C ASN A 111 -19.90 -9.17 -7.34
N ALA A 112 -19.38 -9.57 -8.50
CA ALA A 112 -18.51 -8.77 -9.36
C ALA A 112 -19.13 -7.43 -9.84
N ALA A 113 -20.46 -7.31 -9.83
CA ALA A 113 -21.17 -6.08 -10.19
C ALA A 113 -20.89 -4.90 -9.25
N ALA A 114 -20.51 -5.15 -7.99
CA ALA A 114 -20.23 -4.09 -7.01
C ALA A 114 -18.84 -3.44 -7.19
N ILE A 115 -17.92 -4.12 -7.85
CA ILE A 115 -16.50 -3.71 -7.95
C ILE A 115 -16.31 -2.61 -9.00
N ASN A 116 -17.15 -2.56 -10.03
CA ASN A 116 -17.06 -1.58 -11.12
C ASN A 116 -18.17 -0.51 -11.08
N VAL A 117 -18.61 -0.12 -9.88
CA VAL A 117 -19.53 1.01 -9.75
C VAL A 117 -18.71 2.29 -9.78
N ARG A 118 -18.48 2.82 -11.00
CA ARG A 118 -18.12 4.23 -11.18
C ARG A 118 -19.23 5.07 -10.54
N ARG A 119 -18.99 5.62 -9.34
CA ARG A 119 -19.89 6.64 -8.78
C ARG A 119 -19.96 7.80 -9.78
N SER A 120 -21.13 8.00 -10.38
CA SER A 120 -21.36 9.11 -11.29
C SER A 120 -21.06 10.41 -10.54
N ARG A 121 -20.05 11.14 -11.02
CA ARG A 121 -19.69 12.44 -10.45
C ARG A 121 -20.93 13.34 -10.53
N PRO A 122 -21.39 13.97 -9.42
CA PRO A 122 -22.57 14.81 -9.47
C PRO A 122 -22.33 15.92 -10.49
N ARG A 123 -23.22 16.00 -11.47
CA ARG A 123 -23.22 17.01 -12.53
C ARG A 123 -23.34 18.36 -11.84
N ARG A 124 -22.30 19.21 -11.91
CA ARG A 124 -22.38 20.60 -11.46
C ARG A 124 -23.54 21.23 -12.22
N THR A 125 -24.64 21.52 -11.53
CA THR A 125 -25.74 22.29 -12.09
C THR A 125 -25.18 23.66 -12.46
N ALA A 126 -25.17 23.96 -13.76
CA ALA A 126 -24.84 25.29 -14.24
C ALA A 126 -25.79 26.29 -13.58
N LYS A 127 -25.23 27.34 -12.97
CA LYS A 127 -25.99 28.47 -12.43
C LYS A 127 -26.79 29.08 -13.60
N ALA A 128 -28.10 29.19 -13.45
CA ALA A 128 -29.02 29.70 -14.47
C ALA A 128 -28.59 31.11 -14.94
N PRO A 129 -28.80 31.46 -16.22
CA PRO A 129 -28.57 32.81 -16.69
C PRO A 129 -29.62 33.74 -16.06
N ALA A 130 -29.17 34.86 -15.52
CA ALA A 130 -30.05 35.94 -15.10
C ALA A 130 -30.50 36.69 -16.35
N ASP A 131 -31.70 36.37 -16.83
CA ASP A 131 -32.50 37.17 -17.76
C ASP A 131 -33.71 37.69 -16.95
N THR A 132 -34.27 38.90 -17.08
CA THR A 132 -33.99 40.09 -17.90
C THR A 132 -35.12 41.12 -17.58
N GLN A 133 -34.89 42.40 -17.88
CA GLN A 133 -35.87 43.48 -18.23
C GLN A 133 -36.61 44.37 -17.17
N ASP A 134 -36.32 45.66 -17.33
CA ASP A 134 -37.23 46.79 -17.70
C ASP A 134 -37.94 47.70 -16.68
N ALA A 135 -37.69 49.02 -16.91
CA ALA A 135 -38.62 50.17 -16.97
C ALA A 135 -39.35 50.60 -15.67
N ALA A 136 -39.56 51.87 -15.30
CA ALA A 136 -39.37 53.24 -15.81
C ALA A 136 -39.80 54.18 -14.64
N PRO A 137 -40.32 55.42 -14.80
CA PRO A 137 -39.91 56.60 -15.58
C PRO A 137 -39.62 57.85 -14.69
N ASN A 138 -39.21 58.93 -15.35
CA ASN A 138 -39.06 60.34 -14.92
C ASN A 138 -37.80 60.73 -14.13
#